data_AF-A0AAP4D614-F1
#
_entry.id   AF-A0AAP4D614-F1
#
_cell.length_a   1.000
_cell.length_b   1.000
_cell.length_c   1.000
_cell.angle_alpha   90.00
_cell.angle_beta   90.00
_cell.angle_gamma   90.00
#
_symmetry.space_group_name_H-M   'P 1'
#
loop_
_entity.id
_entity.type
_entity.pdbx_description
1 polymer ?
#
loop_
_entity_poly.entity_id
_entity_poly.type
_entity_poly.pdbx_seq_one_letter_code
_entity_poly.pdbx_strand_id
1 'polypeptide(L)'
;MGVEFHITRAEFWADNEDAQITADEWLNYINNDDELSRYTINGDYHAFWSGHSLYEDPWLDWNEGNIYTKWPDTYLYRKMLGIARQLNAKVMDDDGTIYSDESQWEYDPSTNS
;
A
#
# COMPACT_ATOMS: atom_id res chain seq x y z
N MET A 1 1.60 -18.09 5.93
CA MET A 1 0.33 -17.37 5.78
C MET A 1 0.62 -15.96 6.23
N GLY A 2 0.45 -14.98 5.34
CA GLY A 2 0.78 -13.58 5.61
C GLY A 2 -0.35 -12.68 5.15
N VAL A 3 -0.48 -11.53 5.78
CA VAL A 3 -1.50 -10.54 5.44
C VAL A 3 -0.99 -9.67 4.30
N GLU A 4 -1.80 -9.49 3.26
CA GLU A 4 -1.51 -8.58 2.15
C GLU A 4 -2.53 -7.46 2.14
N PHE A 5 -2.07 -6.21 2.09
CA PHE A 5 -2.96 -5.06 2.00
C PHE A 5 -2.89 -4.49 0.60
N HIS A 6 -4.06 -4.13 0.09
CA HIS A 6 -4.27 -3.56 -1.24
C HIS A 6 -4.94 -2.19 -1.10
N ILE A 7 -4.41 -1.21 -1.81
CA ILE A 7 -5.12 0.02 -2.13
C ILE A 7 -5.82 -0.23 -3.45
N THR A 8 -7.15 -0.20 -3.43
CA THR A 8 -8.00 -0.52 -4.59
C THR A 8 -9.21 0.41 -4.66
N ARG A 9 -9.76 0.65 -5.85
CA ARG A 9 -11.07 1.32 -6.02
C ARG A 9 -12.21 0.33 -6.22
N ALA A 10 -11.89 -0.93 -6.49
CA ALA A 10 -12.86 -1.99 -6.76
C ALA A 10 -13.68 -2.37 -5.53
N GLU A 11 -14.80 -3.06 -5.72
CA GLU A 11 -15.57 -3.61 -4.60
C GLU A 11 -14.73 -4.62 -3.82
N PHE A 12 -14.09 -5.54 -4.54
CA PHE A 12 -13.11 -6.51 -4.05
C PHE A 12 -11.79 -6.35 -4.81
N TRP A 13 -10.65 -6.44 -4.12
CA TRP A 13 -9.34 -6.08 -4.70
C TRP A 13 -8.96 -6.92 -5.93
N ALA A 14 -9.40 -8.19 -5.98
CA ALA A 14 -9.05 -9.10 -7.07
C ALA A 14 -9.94 -8.94 -8.32
N ASP A 15 -11.11 -8.32 -8.18
CA ASP A 15 -12.09 -8.11 -9.27
C ASP A 15 -12.08 -6.62 -9.67
N ASN A 16 -10.93 -6.13 -10.13
CA ASN A 16 -10.68 -4.69 -10.30
C ASN A 16 -10.62 -4.18 -11.74
N GLU A 17 -10.97 -4.99 -12.75
CA GLU A 17 -10.73 -4.65 -14.16
C GLU A 17 -11.37 -3.32 -14.59
N ASP A 18 -12.52 -2.98 -14.00
CA ASP A 18 -13.27 -1.75 -14.29
C ASP A 18 -12.93 -0.58 -13.33
N ALA A 19 -12.02 -0.77 -12.37
CA ALA A 19 -11.73 0.17 -11.28
C ALA A 19 -10.23 0.29 -10.95
N GLN A 20 -9.36 0.07 -11.93
CA GLN A 20 -7.92 0.08 -11.72
C GLN A 20 -7.38 1.47 -11.33
N ILE A 21 -6.39 1.47 -10.43
CA ILE A 21 -5.42 2.56 -10.32
C ILE A 21 -4.40 2.32 -11.43
N THR A 22 -4.20 3.26 -12.34
CA THR A 22 -3.24 3.09 -13.43
C THR A 22 -1.81 3.17 -12.91
N ALA A 23 -0.88 2.52 -13.63
CA ALA A 23 0.55 2.65 -13.34
C ALA A 23 1.02 4.11 -13.39
N ASP A 24 0.50 4.92 -14.31
CA ASP A 24 0.82 6.35 -14.43
C ASP A 24 0.31 7.15 -13.22
N GLU A 25 -0.87 6.85 -12.69
CA GLU A 25 -1.36 7.48 -11.44
C GLU A 25 -0.42 7.17 -10.27
N TRP A 26 0.03 5.92 -10.15
CA TRP A 26 0.96 5.53 -9.10
C TRP A 26 2.33 6.20 -9.25
N LEU A 27 2.91 6.19 -10.45
CA LEU A 27 4.18 6.85 -10.73
C LEU A 27 4.10 8.36 -10.47
N ASN A 28 2.99 9.00 -10.87
CA ASN A 28 2.75 10.41 -10.57
C ASN A 28 2.64 10.64 -9.06
N TYR A 29 1.99 9.75 -8.32
CA TYR A 29 1.93 9.85 -6.86
C TYR A 29 3.34 9.79 -6.24
N ILE A 30 4.14 8.78 -6.59
CA ILE A 30 5.52 8.64 -6.10
C ILE A 30 6.34 9.91 -6.39
N ASN A 31 6.23 10.46 -7.61
CA ASN A 31 6.99 11.66 -7.99
C ASN A 31 6.59 12.93 -7.22
N ASN A 32 5.44 12.95 -6.53
CA ASN A 32 4.95 14.08 -5.76
C ASN A 32 5.03 13.85 -4.23
N ASP A 33 5.53 12.69 -3.80
CA ASP A 33 5.64 12.32 -2.38
C ASP A 33 7.12 12.19 -2.01
N ASP A 34 7.63 13.16 -1.25
CA ASP A 34 9.03 13.22 -0.83
C ASP A 34 9.46 12.04 0.06
N GLU A 35 8.51 11.25 0.58
CA GLU A 35 8.80 10.05 1.37
C GLU A 35 8.81 8.77 0.52
N LEU A 36 8.43 8.82 -0.76
CA LEU A 36 8.44 7.67 -1.65
C LEU A 36 9.56 7.77 -2.68
N SER A 37 10.31 6.68 -2.84
CA SER A 37 11.39 6.62 -3.82
C SER A 37 11.29 5.35 -4.65
N ARG A 38 11.39 5.51 -5.98
CA ARG A 38 11.35 4.36 -6.90
C ARG A 38 12.60 3.50 -6.73
N TYR A 39 12.40 2.19 -6.71
CA TYR A 39 13.48 1.22 -6.68
C TYR A 39 13.32 0.19 -7.81
N THR A 40 13.77 0.58 -9.00
CA THR A 40 13.55 -0.17 -10.25
C THR A 40 14.25 -1.53 -10.32
N ILE A 41 15.11 -1.85 -9.34
CA ILE A 41 15.74 -3.17 -9.23
C ILE A 41 14.69 -4.25 -8.92
N ASN A 42 13.64 -3.91 -8.15
CA ASN A 42 12.58 -4.84 -7.78
C ASN A 42 11.36 -4.80 -8.72
N GLY A 43 11.34 -3.88 -9.68
CA GLY A 43 10.24 -3.67 -10.63
C GLY A 43 10.03 -2.19 -10.94
N ASP A 44 9.45 -1.89 -12.09
CA ASP A 44 9.32 -0.51 -12.57
C ASP A 44 8.45 0.38 -11.67
N TYR A 45 7.58 -0.23 -10.86
CA TYR A 45 6.60 0.42 -10.01
C TYR A 45 6.86 0.23 -8.50
N HIS A 46 7.95 -0.44 -8.15
CA HIS A 46 8.32 -0.66 -6.76
C HIS A 46 8.80 0.65 -6.12
N ALA A 47 8.31 0.96 -4.93
CA ALA A 47 8.72 2.14 -4.17
C ALA A 47 9.03 1.79 -2.71
N PHE A 48 10.14 2.33 -2.21
CA PHE A 48 10.43 2.38 -0.79
C PHE A 48 9.81 3.60 -0.15
N TRP A 49 9.34 3.43 1.08
CA TRP A 49 8.86 4.52 1.92
C TRP A 49 9.88 4.88 2.99
N SER A 50 10.34 6.12 3.04
CA SER A 50 11.34 6.58 4.01
C SER A 50 10.73 7.11 5.32
N GLY A 51 9.48 6.76 5.61
CA GLY A 51 8.77 7.22 6.81
C GLY A 51 9.12 6.41 8.06
N HIS A 52 8.32 6.60 9.12
CA HIS A 52 8.54 6.04 10.45
C HIS A 52 8.19 4.55 10.59
N SER A 53 8.57 3.71 9.64
CA SER A 53 8.33 2.27 9.75
C SER A 53 9.26 1.60 10.77
N LEU A 54 8.78 0.50 11.35
CA LEU A 54 9.48 -0.47 12.16
C LEU A 54 10.23 -1.49 11.30
N TYR A 55 9.98 -1.53 9.98
CA TYR A 55 10.81 -2.23 9.01
C TYR A 55 12.00 -1.37 8.57
N GLU A 56 13.11 -2.00 8.20
CA GLU A 56 14.26 -1.32 7.60
C GLU A 56 13.91 -0.75 6.22
N ASP A 57 13.24 -1.57 5.39
CA ASP A 57 12.88 -1.24 4.01
C ASP A 57 11.38 -1.45 3.75
N PRO A 58 10.48 -0.62 4.32
CA PRO A 58 9.05 -0.69 4.02
C PRO A 58 8.80 -0.33 2.56
N TRP A 59 7.96 -1.10 1.88
CA TRP A 59 7.76 -0.97 0.44
C TRP A 59 6.28 -1.03 0.06
N LEU A 60 5.98 -0.40 -1.08
CA LEU A 60 4.72 -0.48 -1.80
C LEU A 60 5.04 -0.78 -3.26
N ASP A 61 4.23 -1.62 -3.89
CA ASP A 61 4.38 -1.91 -5.31
C ASP A 61 3.02 -1.80 -6.00
N TRP A 62 3.03 -1.64 -7.32
CA TRP A 62 1.84 -1.66 -8.13
C TRP A 62 1.76 -2.95 -8.94
N ASN A 63 0.62 -3.63 -8.87
CA ASN A 63 0.35 -4.81 -9.68
C ASN A 63 -1.12 -4.85 -10.10
N GLU A 64 -1.35 -5.08 -11.39
CA GLU A 64 -2.69 -5.30 -11.98
C GLU A 64 -3.75 -4.30 -11.50
N GLY A 65 -3.41 -3.02 -11.37
CA GLY A 65 -4.37 -1.98 -11.00
C GLY A 65 -4.51 -1.70 -9.50
N ASN A 66 -3.77 -2.40 -8.64
CA ASN A 66 -3.73 -2.17 -7.19
C ASN A 66 -2.33 -1.73 -6.76
N ILE A 67 -2.25 -0.97 -5.67
CA ILE A 67 -1.00 -0.76 -4.93
C ILE A 67 -1.03 -1.70 -3.73
N TYR A 68 0.04 -2.43 -3.43
CA TYR A 68 0.02 -3.42 -2.37
C TYR A 68 1.33 -3.51 -1.58
N THR A 69 1.24 -4.14 -0.40
CA THR A 69 2.37 -4.52 0.44
C THR A 69 2.03 -5.76 1.25
N LYS A 70 3.02 -6.35 1.92
CA LYS A 70 2.85 -7.53 2.77
C LYS A 70 3.25 -7.22 4.20
N TRP A 71 2.39 -7.60 5.15
CA TRP A 71 2.57 -7.33 6.58
C TRP A 71 2.94 -5.87 6.87
N PRO A 72 2.12 -4.88 6.47
CA PRO A 72 2.43 -3.50 6.84
C PRO A 72 2.46 -3.37 8.36
N ASP A 73 3.45 -2.65 8.90
CA ASP A 73 3.37 -2.21 10.29
C ASP A 73 2.31 -1.11 10.43
N THR A 74 2.03 -0.71 11.67
CA THR A 74 1.05 0.35 11.95
C THR A 74 1.33 1.64 11.16
N TYR A 75 2.60 1.99 10.95
CA TYR A 75 2.99 3.22 10.27
C TYR A 75 2.77 3.15 8.75
N LEU A 76 3.20 2.05 8.11
CA LEU A 76 3.00 1.84 6.69
C LEU A 76 1.51 1.71 6.37
N TYR A 77 0.73 1.04 7.22
CA TYR A 77 -0.74 1.02 7.11
C TYR A 77 -1.34 2.43 7.08
N ARG A 78 -0.93 3.32 7.99
CA ARG A 78 -1.41 4.70 8.02
C ARG A 78 -0.98 5.49 6.77
N LYS A 79 0.24 5.25 6.27
CA LYS A 79 0.67 5.79 4.96
C LYS A 79 -0.26 5.32 3.85
N MET A 80 -0.60 4.02 3.80
CA MET A 80 -1.54 3.48 2.82
C MET A 80 -2.92 4.14 2.89
N LEU A 81 -3.46 4.41 4.08
CA LEU A 81 -4.72 5.18 4.22
C LEU A 81 -4.59 6.58 3.60
N GLY A 82 -3.46 7.25 3.80
CA GLY A 82 -3.16 8.55 3.20
C GLY A 82 -3.14 8.50 1.66
N ILE A 83 -2.41 7.52 1.10
CA ILE A 83 -2.32 7.28 -0.34
C ILE A 83 -3.72 6.99 -0.92
N ALA A 84 -4.48 6.09 -0.28
CA ALA A 84 -5.81 5.70 -0.69
C ALA A 84 -6.75 6.92 -0.80
N ARG A 85 -6.73 7.82 0.18
CA ARG A 85 -7.54 9.06 0.16
C ARG A 85 -7.19 9.96 -1.03
N GLN A 86 -5.90 10.12 -1.33
CA GLN A 86 -5.45 10.96 -2.45
C GLN A 86 -5.80 10.36 -3.82
N LEU A 87 -5.81 9.04 -3.93
CA LEU A 87 -6.15 8.31 -5.16
C LEU A 87 -7.65 7.97 -5.28
N ASN A 88 -8.50 8.48 -4.36
CA ASN A 88 -9.92 8.16 -4.27
C ASN A 88 -10.18 6.64 -4.26
N ALA A 89 -9.44 5.94 -3.40
CA ALA A 89 -9.42 4.49 -3.23
C ALA A 89 -9.64 4.13 -1.75
N LYS A 90 -9.62 2.82 -1.43
CA LYS A 90 -9.71 2.28 -0.07
C LYS A 90 -8.59 1.26 0.19
N VAL A 91 -8.27 1.04 1.47
CA VAL A 91 -7.38 -0.06 1.89
C VAL A 91 -8.24 -1.28 2.18
N MET A 92 -7.82 -2.43 1.67
CA MET A 92 -8.49 -3.72 1.81
C MET A 92 -7.45 -4.82 2.06
N ASP A 93 -7.73 -5.78 2.94
CA ASP A 93 -6.88 -6.98 3.07
C ASP A 93 -7.25 -8.07 2.06
N ASP A 94 -6.50 -9.17 2.05
CA ASP A 94 -6.72 -10.31 1.17
C ASP A 94 -8.07 -11.01 1.40
N ASP A 95 -8.64 -10.90 2.60
CA ASP A 95 -9.96 -11.41 2.99
C ASP A 95 -11.13 -10.48 2.62
N GLY A 96 -10.84 -9.27 2.09
CA GLY A 96 -11.85 -8.29 1.69
C GLY A 96 -12.32 -7.34 2.80
N THR A 97 -11.68 -7.37 3.97
CA THR A 97 -11.93 -6.41 5.05
C THR A 97 -11.50 -5.02 4.61
N ILE A 98 -12.39 -4.03 4.75
CA ILE A 98 -12.10 -2.64 4.41
C ILE A 98 -11.61 -1.87 5.64
N TYR A 99 -10.52 -1.14 5.46
CA TYR A 99 -9.87 -0.32 6.46
C TYR A 99 -10.00 1.16 6.10
N SER A 100 -10.45 1.96 7.07
CA SER A 100 -10.73 3.39 6.91
C SER A 100 -10.26 4.27 8.08
N ASP A 101 -10.00 3.65 9.23
CA ASP A 101 -9.59 4.31 10.47
C ASP A 101 -8.24 3.80 10.96
N GLU A 102 -7.42 4.71 11.50
CA GLU A 102 -6.04 4.43 11.90
C GLU A 102 -5.90 3.45 13.07
N SER A 103 -7.00 3.18 13.80
CA SER A 103 -7.04 2.23 14.91
C SER A 103 -7.40 0.78 14.50
N GLN A 104 -7.77 0.55 13.23
CA GLN A 104 -8.23 -0.76 12.77
C GLN A 104 -7.09 -1.75 12.50
N TRP A 105 -5.85 -1.28 12.44
CA TRP A 105 -4.68 -2.13 12.27
C TRP A 105 -3.54 -1.64 13.16
N GLU A 106 -3.14 -2.50 14.09
CA GLU A 106 -1.98 -2.32 14.94
C GLU A 106 -1.09 -3.56 14.80
N TYR A 107 0.11 -3.34 14.27
CA TYR A 107 1.09 -4.39 14.09
C TYR A 107 2.50 -3.85 14.36
N ASP A 108 3.21 -4.54 15.25
CA ASP A 108 4.61 -4.32 15.56
C ASP A 108 5.40 -5.58 15.16
N PRO A 109 6.23 -5.53 14.11
CA PRO A 109 7.01 -6.69 13.69
C PRO A 109 8.08 -7.09 14.72
N SER A 110 8.50 -6.18 15.62
CA SER A 110 9.54 -6.46 16.62
C SER A 110 9.08 -7.42 17.71
N THR A 111 7.77 -7.48 17.99
CA THR A 111 7.22 -8.33 19.07
C THR A 111 7.10 -9.80 18.69
N ASN A 112 7.37 -10.16 17.43
CA ASN A 112 7.32 -11.55 16.95
C ASN A 112 8.71 -12.23 16.93
N SER A 113 9.69 -11.64 17.63
CA SER A 113 11.08 -12.15 17.76
C SER A 113 11.27 -13.12 18.91
#